data_AF-A0A2W5KGX1-F1
#
_entry.id   AF-A0A2W5KGX1-F1
#
_cell.length_a   1.000
_cell.length_b   1.000
_cell.length_c   1.000
_cell.angle_alpha   90.00
_cell.angle_beta   90.00
_cell.angle_gamma   90.00
#
_symmetry.space_group_name_H-M   'P 1'
#
loop_
_entity.id
_entity.type
_entity.pdbx_description
1 polymer ?
#
loop_
_entity_poly.entity_id
_entity_poly.type
_entity_poly.pdbx_seq_one_letter_code
_entity_poly.pdbx_strand_id
1 'polypeptide(L)' 'MSKYMEERVTHVRHWTETLFSFRTTRDPSFRFRNGEFTMI' A
#
# COMPACT_ATOMS: atom_id res chain seq x y z
N MET A 1 -5.43 20.57 -1.77
CA MET A 1 -5.16 19.27 -1.10
C MET A 1 -5.22 18.18 -2.16
N SER A 2 -4.18 17.34 -2.28
CA SER A 2 -4.21 16.18 -3.19
C SER A 2 -5.15 15.11 -2.63
N LYS A 3 -5.87 14.42 -3.51
CA LYS A 3 -6.75 13.29 -3.15
C LYS A 3 -5.95 12.04 -2.71
N TYR A 4 -4.69 11.94 -3.14
CA TYR A 4 -3.81 10.79 -2.89
C TYR A 4 -2.51 11.21 -2.23
N MET A 5 -1.94 10.28 -1.46
CA MET A 5 -0.65 10.43 -0.78
C MET A 5 0.42 9.67 -1.58
N GLU A 6 1.63 10.23 -1.65
CA GLU A 6 2.77 9.54 -2.26
C GLU A 6 3.47 8.69 -1.19
N GLU A 7 3.64 7.40 -1.46
CA GLU A 7 4.27 6.46 -0.54
C GLU A 7 5.35 5.65 -1.25
N ARG A 8 6.43 5.35 -0.53
CA ARG A 8 7.59 4.64 -1.10
C ARG A 8 7.45 3.13 -0.89
N VAL A 9 7.65 2.34 -1.95
CA VAL A 9 7.76 0.88 -1.85
C VAL A 9 9.00 0.50 -1.03
N THR A 10 8.81 -0.31 -0.01
CA THR A 10 9.88 -0.77 0.91
C THR A 10 10.21 -2.25 0.75
N HIS A 11 9.30 -3.04 0.20
CA HIS A 11 9.50 -4.46 -0.03
C HIS A 11 8.65 -4.95 -1.19
N VAL A 12 9.19 -5.87 -1.99
CA VAL A 12 8.48 -6.57 -3.06
C VAL A 12 8.80 -8.06 -2.91
N ARG A 13 7.75 -8.89 -2.97
CA ARG A 13 7.86 -10.35 -2.98
C ARG A 13 7.02 -10.92 -4.10
N HIS A 14 7.66 -11.65 -4.99
CA HIS A 14 6.98 -12.46 -6.00
C HIS A 14 6.68 -13.84 -5.40
N TRP A 15 5.45 -14.30 -5.56
CA TRP A 15 5.02 -15.63 -5.14
C TRP A 15 4.98 -16.59 -6.34
N THR A 16 4.50 -16.09 -7.48
CA THR A 16 4.51 -16.75 -8.78
C THR A 16 4.83 -15.72 -9.87
N GLU A 17 4.78 -16.13 -11.13
CA GLU A 17 4.94 -15.23 -12.29
C GLU A 17 3.84 -14.16 -12.38
N THR A 18 2.64 -14.44 -11.84
CA THR A 18 1.46 -13.56 -11.94
C THR A 18 0.98 -12.99 -10.60
N LEU A 19 1.55 -13.43 -9.47
CA LEU A 19 1.17 -12.99 -8.13
C LEU A 19 2.36 -12.45 -7.35
N PHE A 20 2.22 -11.23 -6.84
CA PHE A 20 3.20 -10.58 -5.98
C PHE A 20 2.52 -9.77 -4.86
N SER A 21 3.28 -9.45 -3.83
CA SER A 21 2.88 -8.53 -2.77
C SER A 21 3.95 -7.47 -2.59
N PHE A 22 3.54 -6.25 -2.26
CA PHE A 22 4.46 -5.17 -1.91
C PHE A 22 4.01 -4.49 -0.62
N ARG A 23 4.96 -3.84 0.05
CA ARG A 23 4.69 -2.98 1.21
C ARG A 23 5.20 -1.58 0.91
N THR A 24 4.50 -0.57 1.39
CA THR A 24 4.89 0.83 1.27
C THR A 24 5.16 1.44 2.65
N THR A 25 5.69 2.66 2.67
CA THR A 25 5.53 3.55 3.82
C THR A 25 4.04 3.86 4.05
N ARG A 26 3.72 4.40 5.23
CA ARG A 26 2.36 4.81 5.59
C ARG A 26 2.43 6.12 6.36
N ASP A 27 1.82 7.16 5.81
CA ASP A 27 1.60 8.40 6.53
C ASP A 27 0.85 8.13 7.86
N PRO A 28 1.32 8.69 8.99
CA PRO A 28 0.67 8.48 10.28
C PRO A 28 -0.80 8.91 10.35
N SER A 29 -1.28 9.79 9.48
CA SER A 29 -2.68 10.18 9.40
C SER A 29 -3.57 9.15 8.68
N PHE A 30 -2.99 8.25 7.88
CA PHE A 30 -3.72 7.20 7.18
C PHE A 30 -4.09 6.05 8.14
N ARG A 31 -5.36 6.03 8.57
CA ARG A 31 -5.95 5.05 9.51
C ARG A 31 -7.11 4.32 8.84
N PHE A 32 -7.25 3.03 9.14
CA PHE A 32 -8.32 2.16 8.62
C PHE A 32 -8.65 1.09 9.66
N ARG A 33 -9.83 0.46 9.52
CA ARG A 33 -10.20 -0.74 10.28
C ARG A 33 -9.89 -1.99 9.44
N ASN A 34 -9.51 -3.07 10.11
CA ASN A 34 -9.19 -4.33 9.43
C ASN A 34 -10.38 -4.80 8.57
N GLY A 35 -10.14 -5.00 7.27
CA GLY A 35 -11.16 -5.40 6.29
C GLY A 35 -11.55 -4.30 5.28
N GLU A 36 -11.15 -3.05 5.49
CA GLU A 36 -11.34 -1.96 4.52
C GLU A 36 -10.31 -2.01 3.38
N PHE A 37 -10.63 -1.39 2.24
CA PHE A 37 -9.73 -1.23 1.09
C PHE A 37 -9.70 0.23 0.61
N THR A 38 -8.64 0.59 -0.12
CA THR A 38 -8.45 1.91 -0.73
C THR A 38 -8.02 1.78 -2.19
N MET A 39 -8.07 2.90 -2.91
CA MET A 39 -7.46 3.03 -4.23
C MET A 39 -5.93 3.22 -4.09
N ILE A 40 -5.18 2.55 -4.96
CA ILE A 40 -3.70 2.63 -5.11
C ILE A 40 -3.39 2.97 -6.57
#